data_AF-A0A1T4V256-F1
#
_entry.id   AF-A0A1T4V256-F1
#
_cell.length_a   1.000
_cell.length_b   1.000
_cell.length_c   1.000
_cell.angle_alpha   90.00
_cell.angle_beta   90.00
_cell.angle_gamma   90.00
#
_symmetry.space_group_name_H-M   'P 1'
#
loop_
_entity.id
_entity.type
_entity.pdbx_description
1 polymer ?
#
loop_
_entity_poly.entity_id
_entity_poly.type
_entity_poly.pdbx_seq_one_letter_code
_entity_poly.pdbx_strand_id
1 'polypeptide(L)'
;MASNSYDLNSGIKGVSDRKIIGFVIPYGDFTKQSGNNGLDNMRSYSGGVVLGAECVRDDGVTYGIHGGLSIRNTKVKAENVSKIDSQGLFVGLHGSISPEEWGGYYAEGQVKAGWYENQSKRHIDFNNYSRRAKGDYSTYSTGLILGGGYDFTYGTLSFGPMAYTEYNFIHNQGFTEKSGGGTNLKVKSSNANSLQTTLGGHLLKMWSPSQEIGLSADFRTGFRHEFLDDDFRTRASFSDYGAYSFESYTKGAGRNSIFCQSELTLENRKYRTFASLTFGYEHHRNADIYNVGIKAGLRF
;
A
#
# COMPACT_ATOMS: atom_id res chain seq x y z
N MET A 1 -5.22 5.22 2.25
CA MET A 1 -5.50 6.64 2.48
C MET A 1 -6.99 6.83 2.44
N ALA A 2 -7.56 7.13 3.61
CA ALA A 2 -8.93 7.60 3.71
C ALA A 2 -9.04 8.78 2.75
N SER A 3 -9.98 8.75 1.82
CA SER A 3 -10.32 9.97 1.11
C SER A 3 -10.86 10.92 2.17
N ASN A 4 -10.26 12.08 2.35
CA ASN A 4 -10.82 13.11 3.22
C ASN A 4 -12.26 13.37 2.77
N SER A 5 -13.21 12.82 3.54
CA SER A 5 -14.63 13.08 3.39
C SER A 5 -14.87 14.45 3.99
N TYR A 6 -14.62 15.49 3.21
CA TYR A 6 -15.05 16.83 3.58
C TYR A 6 -16.57 16.89 3.55
N ASP A 7 -17.11 17.44 4.61
CA ASP A 7 -18.53 17.53 4.87
C ASP A 7 -19.24 18.38 3.80
N LEU A 8 -20.25 17.81 3.16
CA LEU A 8 -20.92 18.37 1.98
C LEU A 8 -22.43 18.49 2.18
N ASN A 9 -22.86 18.84 3.39
CA ASN A 9 -24.25 19.19 3.68
C ASN A 9 -24.38 20.58 4.30
N SER A 10 -24.15 21.63 3.49
CA SER A 10 -24.75 22.95 3.77
C SER A 10 -26.24 22.87 3.44
N GLY A 11 -27.04 22.27 4.32
CA GLY A 11 -28.50 22.30 4.22
C GLY A 11 -29.20 21.01 4.60
N ILE A 12 -29.19 20.67 5.89
CA ILE A 12 -30.34 20.19 6.67
C ILE A 12 -29.90 20.33 8.13
N LYS A 13 -30.39 21.37 8.82
CA LYS A 13 -30.26 21.49 10.28
C LYS A 13 -31.28 20.53 10.91
N GLY A 14 -30.80 19.52 11.64
CA GLY A 14 -31.66 18.67 12.45
C GLY A 14 -31.03 17.34 12.89
N VAL A 15 -30.26 17.39 13.98
CA VAL A 15 -30.01 16.29 14.94
C VAL A 15 -29.32 15.03 14.38
N SER A 16 -27.99 15.09 14.23
CA SER A 16 -27.12 13.98 14.64
C SER A 16 -25.68 14.50 14.71
N ASP A 17 -25.11 14.67 15.90
CA ASP A 17 -23.71 15.10 16.14
C ASP A 17 -22.65 14.14 15.54
N ARG A 18 -23.11 13.07 14.86
CA ARG A 18 -22.36 11.93 14.35
C ARG A 18 -23.08 11.33 13.15
N LYS A 19 -22.36 11.06 12.07
CA LYS A 19 -22.86 10.33 10.90
C LYS A 19 -22.09 9.02 10.76
N ILE A 20 -22.82 7.91 10.62
CA ILE A 20 -22.22 6.62 10.28
C ILE A 20 -22.29 6.44 8.77
N ILE A 21 -21.17 6.07 8.16
CA ILE A 21 -21.04 5.84 6.73
C ILE A 21 -20.52 4.42 6.52
N GLY A 22 -21.27 3.58 5.82
CA GLY A 22 -20.79 2.31 5.29
C GLY A 22 -20.12 2.52 3.94
N PHE A 23 -19.10 1.72 3.60
CA PHE A 23 -18.48 1.79 2.29
C PHE A 23 -18.04 0.43 1.74
N VAL A 24 -18.01 0.34 0.41
CA VAL A 24 -17.41 -0.76 -0.36
C VAL A 24 -16.59 -0.19 -1.51
N ILE A 25 -15.34 -0.62 -1.62
CA ILE A 25 -14.33 -0.07 -2.53
C ILE A 25 -13.57 -1.23 -3.20
N PRO A 26 -14.01 -1.70 -4.38
CA PRO A 26 -13.12 -2.43 -5.30
C PRO A 26 -11.92 -1.57 -5.71
N TYR A 27 -10.76 -2.20 -5.81
CA TYR A 27 -9.53 -1.55 -6.26
C TYR A 27 -8.68 -2.50 -7.11
N GLY A 28 -7.78 -1.91 -7.89
CA GLY A 28 -6.72 -2.58 -8.61
C GLY A 28 -5.50 -1.69 -8.69
N ASP A 29 -4.31 -2.28 -8.61
CA ASP A 29 -3.06 -1.55 -8.75
C ASP A 29 -2.01 -2.34 -9.53
N PHE A 30 -1.14 -1.58 -10.19
CA PHE A 30 0.02 -2.07 -10.89
C PHE A 30 1.25 -1.34 -10.37
N THR A 31 2.27 -2.10 -10.00
CA THR A 31 3.57 -1.56 -9.59
C THR A 31 4.67 -2.13 -10.46
N LYS A 32 5.56 -1.26 -10.95
CA LYS A 32 6.77 -1.63 -11.67
C LYS A 32 7.98 -1.07 -10.95
N GLN A 33 8.91 -1.93 -10.60
CA GLN A 33 10.25 -1.56 -10.13
C GLN A 33 11.27 -1.85 -11.23
N SER A 34 12.06 -0.85 -11.57
CA SER A 34 13.25 -1.01 -12.39
C SER A 34 14.46 -0.93 -11.46
N GLY A 35 15.15 -2.05 -11.27
CA GLY A 35 16.24 -2.18 -10.30
C GLY A 35 17.62 -1.99 -10.93
N ASN A 36 18.57 -1.53 -10.10
CA ASN A 36 19.94 -1.19 -10.45
C ASN A 36 20.86 -1.74 -9.33
N ASN A 37 22.18 -1.80 -9.55
CA ASN A 37 23.17 -2.14 -8.51
C ASN A 37 22.89 -3.45 -7.73
N GLY A 38 22.34 -4.47 -8.41
CA GLY A 38 22.03 -5.77 -7.82
C GLY A 38 20.62 -5.91 -7.25
N LEU A 39 19.73 -4.94 -7.46
CA LEU A 39 18.31 -5.08 -7.22
C LEU A 39 17.58 -5.55 -8.48
N ASP A 40 16.69 -6.53 -8.32
CA ASP A 40 15.94 -7.12 -9.41
C ASP A 40 14.80 -6.23 -9.91
N ASN A 41 14.46 -6.42 -11.20
CA ASN A 41 13.26 -5.83 -11.77
C ASN A 41 12.02 -6.55 -11.26
N MET A 42 10.98 -5.81 -10.87
CA MET A 42 9.73 -6.37 -10.38
C MET A 42 8.53 -5.78 -11.10
N ARG A 43 7.52 -6.62 -11.35
CA ARG A 43 6.18 -6.18 -11.75
C ARG A 43 5.16 -6.86 -10.84
N SER A 44 4.27 -6.08 -10.25
CA SER A 44 3.18 -6.56 -9.41
C SER A 44 1.86 -6.06 -9.96
N TYR A 45 0.87 -6.95 -10.01
CA TYR A 45 -0.54 -6.61 -10.21
C TYR A 45 -1.29 -7.04 -8.96
N SER A 46 -2.08 -6.16 -8.37
CA SER A 46 -2.98 -6.52 -7.29
C SER A 46 -4.36 -5.96 -7.51
N GLY A 47 -5.32 -6.54 -6.81
CA GLY A 47 -6.68 -6.05 -6.75
C GLY A 47 -7.42 -6.67 -5.60
N GLY A 48 -8.60 -6.16 -5.33
CA GLY A 48 -9.37 -6.62 -4.21
C GLY A 48 -10.59 -5.76 -3.96
N VAL A 49 -11.20 -6.00 -2.81
CA VAL A 49 -12.34 -5.23 -2.31
C VAL A 49 -12.08 -4.91 -0.86
N VAL A 50 -12.28 -3.64 -0.49
CA VAL A 50 -12.31 -3.16 0.89
C VAL A 50 -13.74 -2.80 1.25
N LEU A 51 -14.18 -3.18 2.43
CA LEU A 51 -15.45 -2.76 3.00
C LEU A 51 -15.24 -2.29 4.43
N GLY A 52 -16.10 -1.41 4.91
CA GLY A 52 -15.95 -0.87 6.25
C GLY A 52 -17.09 0.05 6.64
N ALA A 53 -16.95 0.60 7.83
CA ALA A 53 -17.83 1.61 8.36
C ALA A 53 -17.02 2.63 9.16
N GLU A 54 -17.38 3.89 9.04
CA GLU A 54 -16.75 5.01 9.74
C GLU A 54 -17.80 5.91 10.38
N CYS A 55 -17.45 6.47 11.53
CA CYS A 55 -18.19 7.52 12.20
C CYS A 55 -17.49 8.85 11.91
N VAL A 56 -18.21 9.77 11.29
CA VAL A 56 -17.79 11.15 11.07
C VAL A 56 -18.49 12.01 12.09
N ARG A 57 -17.75 12.81 12.84
CA ARG A 57 -18.27 13.73 13.85
C ARG A 57 -18.13 15.16 13.38
N ASP A 58 -19.04 16.01 13.82
CA ASP A 58 -19.08 17.42 13.44
C ASP A 58 -17.88 18.22 13.99
N ASP A 59 -17.17 17.70 14.99
CA ASP A 59 -15.94 18.28 15.55
C ASP A 59 -14.66 17.95 14.75
N GLY A 60 -14.81 17.42 13.53
CA GLY A 60 -13.71 17.12 12.63
C GLY A 60 -12.99 15.81 12.94
N VAL A 61 -13.59 14.93 13.75
CA VAL A 61 -13.05 13.61 14.07
C VAL A 61 -13.77 12.52 13.26
N THR A 62 -12.98 11.72 12.52
CA THR A 62 -13.45 10.51 11.86
C THR A 62 -12.73 9.30 12.41
N TYR A 63 -13.43 8.20 12.65
CA TYR A 63 -12.82 6.92 12.98
C TYR A 63 -13.67 5.76 12.48
N GLY A 64 -13.03 4.65 12.14
CA GLY A 64 -13.72 3.53 11.57
C GLY A 64 -12.93 2.24 11.56
N ILE A 65 -13.63 1.21 11.11
CA ILE A 65 -13.09 -0.13 10.93
C ILE A 65 -13.23 -0.51 9.46
N HIS A 66 -12.30 -1.33 8.97
CA HIS A 66 -12.36 -1.83 7.63
C HIS A 66 -11.76 -3.23 7.55
N GLY A 67 -12.17 -3.98 6.53
CA GLY A 67 -11.58 -5.25 6.16
C GLY A 67 -11.61 -5.43 4.66
N GLY A 68 -10.84 -6.38 4.15
CA GLY A 68 -10.80 -6.60 2.72
C GLY A 68 -10.22 -7.93 2.32
N LEU A 69 -10.51 -8.29 1.07
CA LEU A 69 -9.89 -9.40 0.36
C LEU A 69 -8.92 -8.81 -0.68
N SER A 70 -7.78 -9.46 -0.84
CA SER A 70 -6.73 -9.01 -1.76
C SER A 70 -6.13 -10.19 -2.50
N ILE A 71 -5.94 -10.02 -3.80
CA ILE A 71 -5.16 -10.91 -4.65
C ILE A 71 -3.98 -10.13 -5.23
N ARG A 72 -2.83 -10.78 -5.35
CA ARG A 72 -1.60 -10.20 -5.87
C ARG A 72 -0.84 -11.21 -6.73
N ASN A 73 -0.29 -10.71 -7.83
CA ASN A 73 0.56 -11.44 -8.74
C ASN A 73 1.87 -10.67 -8.91
N THR A 74 2.94 -11.18 -8.35
CA THR A 74 4.26 -10.55 -8.43
C THR A 74 5.17 -11.40 -9.31
N LYS A 75 5.84 -10.74 -10.26
CA LYS A 75 6.89 -11.32 -11.11
C LYS A 75 8.19 -10.57 -10.83
N VAL A 76 9.21 -11.31 -10.40
CA VAL A 76 10.57 -10.80 -10.17
C VAL A 76 11.46 -11.36 -11.26
N LYS A 77 12.25 -10.50 -11.90
CA LYS A 77 13.20 -10.86 -12.94
C LYS A 77 14.61 -10.57 -12.44
N ALA A 78 15.29 -11.64 -12.05
CA ALA A 78 16.73 -11.70 -11.79
C ALA A 78 17.43 -12.36 -12.99
N GLU A 79 18.40 -13.25 -12.75
CA GLU A 79 18.90 -14.20 -13.76
C GLU A 79 17.78 -15.10 -14.32
N ASN A 80 16.82 -15.47 -13.47
CA ASN A 80 15.64 -16.25 -13.81
C ASN A 80 14.35 -15.54 -13.39
N VAL A 81 13.24 -15.87 -14.06
CA VAL A 81 11.92 -15.32 -13.69
C VAL A 81 11.34 -16.11 -12.52
N SER A 82 11.10 -15.42 -11.42
CA SER A 82 10.34 -15.93 -10.28
C SER A 82 8.95 -15.30 -10.24
N LYS A 83 7.96 -16.08 -9.81
CA LYS A 83 6.57 -15.65 -9.70
C LYS A 83 6.04 -15.96 -8.30
N ILE A 84 5.30 -15.03 -7.72
CA ILE A 84 4.58 -15.21 -6.47
C ILE A 84 3.12 -14.83 -6.72
N ASP A 85 2.23 -15.78 -6.49
CA ASP A 85 0.79 -15.57 -6.48
C ASP A 85 0.35 -15.52 -5.00
N SER A 86 -0.30 -14.45 -4.57
CA SER A 86 -0.75 -14.26 -3.18
C SER A 86 -2.24 -13.96 -3.14
N GLN A 87 -2.92 -14.50 -2.14
CA GLN A 87 -4.32 -14.17 -1.86
C GLN A 87 -4.51 -14.10 -0.35
N GLY A 88 -5.33 -13.17 0.14
CA GLY A 88 -5.48 -13.02 1.57
C GLY A 88 -6.57 -12.07 1.97
N LEU A 89 -6.69 -11.94 3.28
CA LEU A 89 -7.63 -11.06 3.95
C LEU A 89 -6.88 -10.15 4.91
N PHE A 90 -7.46 -8.99 5.20
CA PHE A 90 -6.96 -8.10 6.23
C PHE A 90 -8.11 -7.39 6.94
N VAL A 91 -7.81 -6.92 8.14
CA VAL A 91 -8.68 -6.06 8.95
C VAL A 91 -7.86 -4.87 9.45
N GLY A 92 -8.53 -3.77 9.75
CA GLY A 92 -7.85 -2.58 10.21
C GLY A 92 -8.77 -1.54 10.83
N LEU A 93 -8.14 -0.59 11.47
CA LEU A 93 -8.75 0.60 12.04
C LEU A 93 -8.17 1.81 11.32
N HIS A 94 -8.96 2.86 11.17
CA HIS A 94 -8.49 4.14 10.64
C HIS A 94 -9.13 5.29 11.41
N GLY A 95 -8.51 6.47 11.33
CA GLY A 95 -9.11 7.70 11.80
C GLY A 95 -8.35 8.93 11.37
N SER A 96 -9.03 10.06 11.46
CA SER A 96 -8.49 11.39 11.22
C SER A 96 -9.09 12.40 12.19
N ILE A 97 -8.36 13.48 12.43
CA ILE A 97 -8.77 14.59 13.28
C ILE A 97 -8.29 15.88 12.63
N SER A 98 -9.24 16.77 12.34
CA SER A 98 -8.99 18.11 11.80
C SER A 98 -10.05 19.11 12.30
N PRO A 99 -10.05 19.43 13.60
CA PRO A 99 -11.02 20.37 14.18
C PRO A 99 -10.80 21.78 13.63
N GLU A 100 -11.88 22.54 13.45
CA GLU A 100 -11.79 23.94 12.97
C GLU A 100 -10.88 24.80 13.87
N GLU A 101 -10.91 24.55 15.19
CA GLU A 101 -10.09 25.22 16.20
C GLU A 101 -8.58 25.02 16.00
N TRP A 102 -8.17 23.97 15.28
CA TRP A 102 -6.77 23.72 14.94
C TRP A 102 -6.27 24.59 13.78
N GLY A 103 -7.15 25.38 13.15
CA GLY A 103 -6.76 26.41 12.19
C GLY A 103 -6.00 25.89 10.96
N GLY A 104 -6.22 24.62 10.58
CA GLY A 104 -5.59 23.96 9.44
C GLY A 104 -4.72 22.76 9.80
N TYR A 105 -4.33 22.57 11.07
CA TYR A 105 -3.63 21.33 11.45
C TYR A 105 -4.57 20.12 11.33
N TYR A 106 -4.01 19.01 10.89
CA TYR A 106 -4.70 17.73 10.85
C TYR A 106 -3.75 16.60 11.24
N ALA A 107 -4.33 15.52 11.73
CA ALA A 107 -3.65 14.24 11.91
C ALA A 107 -4.52 13.09 11.41
N GLU A 108 -3.88 12.04 10.91
CA GLU A 108 -4.55 10.83 10.46
C GLU A 108 -3.70 9.60 10.74
N GLY A 109 -4.37 8.45 10.78
CA GLY A 109 -3.67 7.20 10.95
C GLY A 109 -4.53 5.99 10.60
N GLN A 110 -3.84 4.90 10.33
CA GLN A 110 -4.47 3.60 10.17
C GLN A 110 -3.53 2.48 10.62
N VAL A 111 -4.12 1.42 11.15
CA VAL A 111 -3.42 0.17 11.45
C VAL A 111 -4.15 -0.97 10.76
N LYS A 112 -3.40 -1.90 10.19
CA LYS A 112 -3.94 -3.10 9.54
C LYS A 112 -3.15 -4.33 9.95
N ALA A 113 -3.84 -5.46 10.00
CA ALA A 113 -3.25 -6.79 10.12
C ALA A 113 -3.89 -7.71 9.08
N GLY A 114 -3.10 -8.58 8.47
CA GLY A 114 -3.57 -9.46 7.40
C GLY A 114 -2.86 -10.80 7.36
N TRP A 115 -3.56 -11.76 6.77
CA TRP A 115 -3.08 -13.12 6.50
C TRP A 115 -3.17 -13.39 5.01
N TYR A 116 -2.11 -13.93 4.44
CA TYR A 116 -2.02 -14.24 3.02
C TYR A 116 -1.48 -15.65 2.81
N GLU A 117 -2.07 -16.37 1.85
CA GLU A 117 -1.55 -17.61 1.31
C GLU A 117 -0.78 -17.30 0.02
N ASN A 118 0.43 -17.86 -0.10
CA ASN A 118 1.34 -17.57 -1.20
C ASN A 118 1.78 -18.84 -1.91
N GLN A 119 1.86 -18.74 -3.23
CA GLN A 119 2.44 -19.75 -4.10
C GLN A 119 3.61 -19.14 -4.85
N SER A 120 4.82 -19.54 -4.48
CA SER A 120 6.05 -19.19 -5.18
C SER A 120 6.38 -20.21 -6.27
N LYS A 121 6.91 -19.72 -7.39
CA LYS A 121 7.41 -20.52 -8.50
C LYS A 121 8.76 -19.95 -8.91
N ARG A 122 9.82 -20.72 -8.71
CA ARG A 122 11.20 -20.36 -9.07
C ARG A 122 11.63 -21.17 -10.29
N HIS A 123 12.03 -20.49 -11.34
CA HIS A 123 12.59 -21.14 -12.51
C HIS A 123 14.09 -21.38 -12.30
N ILE A 124 14.54 -22.56 -12.67
CA ILE A 124 15.93 -23.01 -12.54
C ILE A 124 16.32 -23.47 -13.93
N ASP A 125 17.29 -22.77 -14.51
CA ASP A 125 17.79 -23.06 -15.85
C ASP A 125 19.31 -22.96 -15.85
N PHE A 126 19.98 -24.10 -16.07
CA PHE A 126 21.42 -24.16 -16.31
C PHE A 126 21.75 -25.37 -17.19
N ASN A 127 22.51 -25.15 -18.27
CA ASN A 127 22.83 -26.17 -19.27
C ASN A 127 21.56 -26.88 -19.80
N ASN A 128 21.50 -28.21 -19.68
CA ASN A 128 20.35 -29.03 -20.08
C ASN A 128 19.37 -29.29 -18.90
N TYR A 129 19.53 -28.59 -17.77
CA TYR A 129 18.70 -28.75 -16.59
C TYR A 129 17.72 -27.58 -16.47
N SER A 130 16.45 -27.85 -16.78
CA SER A 130 15.35 -26.90 -16.60
C SER A 130 14.31 -27.48 -15.63
N ARG A 131 14.03 -26.77 -14.54
CA ARG A 131 13.02 -27.14 -13.55
C ARG A 131 12.23 -25.93 -13.06
N ARG A 132 11.11 -26.22 -12.38
CA ARG A 132 10.25 -25.21 -11.75
C ARG A 132 9.93 -25.64 -10.33
N ALA A 133 10.72 -25.14 -9.39
CA ALA A 133 10.47 -25.34 -7.97
C ALA A 133 9.24 -24.53 -7.55
N LYS A 134 8.37 -25.14 -6.74
CA LYS A 134 7.13 -24.55 -6.23
C LYS A 134 7.14 -24.56 -4.70
N GLY A 135 6.77 -23.46 -4.07
CA GLY A 135 6.65 -23.39 -2.61
C GLY A 135 5.34 -22.74 -2.20
N ASP A 136 4.64 -23.37 -1.25
CA ASP A 136 3.42 -22.85 -0.65
C ASP A 136 3.73 -22.40 0.78
N TYR A 137 3.33 -21.18 1.16
CA TYR A 137 3.55 -20.64 2.50
C TYR A 137 2.57 -19.54 2.87
N SER A 138 2.28 -19.43 4.16
CA SER A 138 1.46 -18.35 4.71
C SER A 138 2.34 -17.16 5.12
N THR A 139 1.75 -15.97 5.01
CA THR A 139 2.35 -14.70 5.40
C THR A 139 1.42 -13.96 6.35
N TYR A 140 1.98 -13.48 7.45
CA TYR A 140 1.34 -12.50 8.31
C TYR A 140 1.92 -11.14 8.00
N SER A 141 1.07 -10.12 7.95
CA SER A 141 1.53 -8.75 7.79
C SER A 141 0.81 -7.82 8.75
N THR A 142 1.53 -6.80 9.20
CA THR A 142 0.98 -5.67 9.94
C THR A 142 1.50 -4.39 9.34
N GLY A 143 0.64 -3.39 9.23
CA GLY A 143 1.02 -2.06 8.76
C GLY A 143 0.43 -0.99 9.67
N LEU A 144 1.21 0.04 9.96
CA LEU A 144 0.82 1.23 10.68
C LEU A 144 1.21 2.44 9.84
N ILE A 145 0.29 3.38 9.66
CA ILE A 145 0.55 4.68 9.07
C ILE A 145 0.05 5.71 10.07
N LEU A 146 0.90 6.69 10.38
CA LEU A 146 0.55 7.87 11.18
C LEU A 146 1.04 9.08 10.42
N GLY A 147 0.25 10.13 10.33
CA GLY A 147 0.68 11.36 9.68
C GLY A 147 -0.18 12.53 10.03
N GLY A 148 0.17 13.66 9.44
CA GLY A 148 -0.50 14.92 9.66
C GLY A 148 0.23 16.04 8.93
N GLY A 149 -0.33 17.22 9.04
CA GLY A 149 0.18 18.38 8.33
C GLY A 149 -0.55 19.64 8.74
N TYR A 150 -0.35 20.67 7.93
CA TYR A 150 -1.04 21.94 8.06
C TYR A 150 -1.56 22.39 6.69
N ASP A 151 -2.86 22.63 6.58
CA ASP A 151 -3.51 23.01 5.33
C ASP A 151 -3.75 24.51 5.25
N PHE A 152 -3.11 25.16 4.28
CA PHE A 152 -3.51 26.48 3.81
C PHE A 152 -4.67 26.32 2.83
N THR A 153 -5.82 26.93 3.13
CA THR A 153 -6.99 26.91 2.25
C THR A 153 -7.19 28.26 1.56
N TYR A 154 -7.31 28.24 0.23
CA TYR A 154 -7.66 29.40 -0.58
C TYR A 154 -8.74 29.04 -1.61
N GLY A 155 -9.99 29.35 -1.28
CA GLY A 155 -11.15 28.97 -2.10
C GLY A 155 -11.25 27.44 -2.23
N THR A 156 -11.10 26.92 -3.44
CA THR A 156 -11.15 25.46 -3.70
C THR A 156 -9.77 24.79 -3.73
N LEU A 157 -8.73 25.51 -3.33
CA LEU A 157 -7.36 25.01 -3.24
C LEU A 157 -7.01 24.76 -1.76
N SER A 158 -6.50 23.58 -1.44
CA SER A 158 -5.79 23.29 -0.19
C SER A 158 -4.36 22.87 -0.51
N PHE A 159 -3.39 23.32 0.28
CA PHE A 159 -2.00 22.91 0.13
C PHE A 159 -1.26 23.09 1.44
N GLY A 160 -0.15 22.37 1.61
CA GLY A 160 0.68 22.58 2.78
C GLY A 160 1.69 21.48 3.05
N PRO A 161 2.51 21.66 4.09
CA PRO A 161 3.46 20.66 4.51
C PRO A 161 2.75 19.44 5.12
N MET A 162 3.35 18.27 4.91
CA MET A 162 2.89 17.01 5.48
C MET A 162 4.06 16.17 5.99
N ALA A 163 3.80 15.39 7.03
CA ALA A 163 4.71 14.41 7.57
C ALA A 163 3.97 13.09 7.81
N TYR A 164 4.56 11.98 7.37
CA TYR A 164 4.02 10.64 7.58
C TYR A 164 5.10 9.71 8.09
N THR A 165 4.71 8.78 8.94
CA THR A 165 5.52 7.64 9.36
C THR A 165 4.75 6.36 9.08
N GLU A 166 5.41 5.43 8.40
CA GLU A 166 4.87 4.14 8.02
C GLU A 166 5.74 3.04 8.61
N TYR A 167 5.12 2.13 9.36
CA TYR A 167 5.76 0.89 9.82
C TYR A 167 5.08 -0.31 9.16
N ASN A 168 5.86 -1.16 8.50
CA ASN A 168 5.38 -2.38 7.91
C ASN A 168 6.21 -3.56 8.44
N PHE A 169 5.52 -4.61 8.87
CA PHE A 169 6.13 -5.88 9.25
C PHE A 169 5.48 -7.02 8.48
N ILE A 170 6.30 -7.94 8.01
CA ILE A 170 5.90 -9.13 7.28
C ILE A 170 6.64 -10.32 7.89
N HIS A 171 5.88 -11.36 8.26
CA HIS A 171 6.41 -12.67 8.65
C HIS A 171 6.01 -13.70 7.61
N ASN A 172 6.98 -14.25 6.91
CA ASN A 172 6.77 -15.38 6.01
C ASN A 172 7.10 -16.67 6.75
N GLN A 173 6.17 -17.63 6.75
CA GLN A 173 6.43 -18.95 7.28
C GLN A 173 7.47 -19.68 6.42
N GLY A 174 8.26 -20.54 7.06
CA GLY A 174 9.20 -21.41 6.36
C GLY A 174 8.47 -22.48 5.55
N PHE A 175 9.03 -22.87 4.42
CA PHE A 175 8.44 -23.87 3.53
C PHE A 175 9.52 -24.69 2.82
N THR A 176 9.14 -25.86 2.32
CA THR A 176 9.99 -26.69 1.47
C THR A 176 9.43 -26.69 0.07
N GLU A 177 10.25 -26.30 -0.89
CA GLU A 177 9.91 -26.36 -2.31
C GLU A 177 9.71 -27.81 -2.78
N LYS A 178 8.87 -27.96 -3.80
CA LYS A 178 8.58 -29.21 -4.49
C LYS A 178 8.78 -29.02 -6.00
N SER A 179 8.82 -30.12 -6.75
CA SER A 179 8.91 -30.12 -8.22
C SER A 179 10.21 -29.54 -8.83
N GLY A 180 11.19 -29.17 -8.01
CA GLY A 180 12.56 -28.81 -8.41
C GLY A 180 13.55 -29.98 -8.39
N GLY A 181 13.15 -31.18 -7.96
CA GLY A 181 14.09 -32.31 -7.80
C GLY A 181 15.18 -31.99 -6.75
N GLY A 182 16.44 -32.37 -6.99
CA GLY A 182 17.55 -32.09 -6.07
C GLY A 182 17.89 -30.60 -5.87
N THR A 183 17.21 -29.70 -6.58
CA THR A 183 17.36 -28.24 -6.42
C THR A 183 16.23 -27.60 -5.60
N ASN A 184 15.32 -28.42 -5.06
CA ASN A 184 14.34 -27.98 -4.07
C ASN A 184 15.06 -27.38 -2.86
N LEU A 185 14.55 -26.26 -2.37
CA LEU A 185 15.05 -25.61 -1.18
C LEU A 185 14.09 -25.79 -0.01
N LYS A 186 14.64 -25.99 1.18
CA LYS A 186 13.98 -25.73 2.45
C LYS A 186 14.29 -24.29 2.86
N VAL A 187 13.33 -23.40 2.66
CA VAL A 187 13.41 -21.98 2.98
C VAL A 187 12.97 -21.79 4.43
N LYS A 188 13.82 -21.17 5.26
CA LYS A 188 13.44 -20.87 6.65
C LYS A 188 12.46 -19.70 6.69
N SER A 189 11.71 -19.60 7.79
CA SER A 189 10.87 -18.43 8.04
C SER A 189 11.72 -17.16 8.03
N SER A 190 11.11 -16.07 7.60
CA SER A 190 11.77 -14.76 7.51
C SER A 190 10.87 -13.65 8.00
N ASN A 191 11.52 -12.61 8.52
CA ASN A 191 10.90 -11.38 8.95
C ASN A 191 11.43 -10.25 8.07
N ALA A 192 10.54 -9.39 7.59
CA ALA A 192 10.91 -8.13 6.95
C ALA A 192 10.21 -7.00 7.70
N ASN A 193 10.96 -5.95 8.02
CA ASN A 193 10.45 -4.76 8.69
C ASN A 193 10.88 -3.54 7.89
N SER A 194 10.03 -2.52 7.89
CA SER A 194 10.31 -1.22 7.27
C SER A 194 9.72 -0.15 8.17
N LEU A 195 10.52 0.87 8.48
CA LEU A 195 10.08 2.07 9.19
C LEU A 195 10.50 3.27 8.35
N GLN A 196 9.53 3.91 7.72
CA GLN A 196 9.75 5.01 6.81
C GLN A 196 9.15 6.28 7.37
N THR A 197 9.89 7.39 7.29
CA THR A 197 9.31 8.73 7.46
C THR A 197 9.36 9.47 6.15
N THR A 198 8.27 10.14 5.84
CA THR A 198 8.10 10.98 4.67
C THR A 198 7.88 12.42 5.12
N LEU A 199 8.67 13.34 4.58
CA LEU A 199 8.50 14.78 4.75
C LEU A 199 8.26 15.40 3.37
N GLY A 200 7.17 16.14 3.24
CA GLY A 200 6.78 16.65 1.93
C GLY A 200 5.70 17.70 2.00
N GLY A 201 5.00 17.86 0.89
CA GLY A 201 3.83 18.70 0.80
C GLY A 201 2.81 18.14 -0.16
N HIS A 202 1.61 18.68 -0.06
CA HIS A 202 0.50 18.35 -0.96
C HIS A 202 -0.15 19.59 -1.56
N LEU A 203 -0.87 19.38 -2.65
CA LEU A 203 -1.65 20.35 -3.37
C LEU A 203 -2.94 19.69 -3.84
N LEU A 204 -4.04 20.02 -3.18
CA LEU A 204 -5.38 19.56 -3.50
C LEU A 204 -6.16 20.69 -4.18
N LYS A 205 -6.64 20.44 -5.40
CA LYS A 205 -7.60 21.31 -6.08
C LYS A 205 -8.94 20.60 -6.22
N MET A 206 -10.00 21.30 -5.85
CA MET A 206 -11.37 20.82 -5.96
C MET A 206 -12.17 21.65 -6.97
N TRP A 207 -13.05 20.96 -7.68
CA TRP A 207 -14.02 21.55 -8.60
C TRP A 207 -15.38 20.89 -8.39
N SER A 208 -16.46 21.63 -8.65
CA SER A 208 -17.82 21.10 -8.63
C SER A 208 -18.56 21.61 -9.87
N PRO A 209 -18.45 20.91 -11.02
CA PRO A 209 -19.13 21.30 -12.25
C PRO A 209 -20.66 21.37 -12.10
N SER A 210 -21.23 20.64 -11.14
CA SER A 210 -22.63 20.71 -10.75
C SER A 210 -22.78 20.42 -9.25
N GLN A 211 -24.01 20.52 -8.73
CA GLN A 211 -24.29 20.13 -7.34
C GLN A 211 -24.04 18.63 -7.09
N GLU A 212 -24.26 17.80 -8.11
CA GLU A 212 -24.17 16.34 -8.00
C GLU A 212 -22.75 15.81 -8.28
N ILE A 213 -21.93 16.55 -9.04
CA ILE A 213 -20.61 16.07 -9.50
C ILE A 213 -19.48 16.86 -8.83
N GLY A 214 -18.59 16.13 -8.16
CA GLY A 214 -17.33 16.63 -7.62
C GLY A 214 -16.14 16.10 -8.41
N LEU A 215 -15.12 16.94 -8.59
CA LEU A 215 -13.83 16.55 -9.12
C LEU A 215 -12.75 17.03 -8.15
N SER A 216 -11.73 16.22 -7.92
CA SER A 216 -10.53 16.64 -7.22
C SER A 216 -9.26 16.11 -7.87
N ALA A 217 -8.18 16.88 -7.73
CA ALA A 217 -6.83 16.50 -8.07
C ALA A 217 -5.95 16.77 -6.85
N ASP A 218 -5.41 15.72 -6.26
CA ASP A 218 -4.44 15.74 -5.17
C ASP A 218 -3.06 15.42 -5.76
N PHE A 219 -2.10 16.30 -5.55
CA PHE A 219 -0.69 16.06 -5.88
C PHE A 219 0.14 16.09 -4.59
N ARG A 220 0.95 15.05 -4.39
CA ARG A 220 1.83 14.88 -3.23
C ARG A 220 3.25 14.68 -3.70
N THR A 221 4.20 15.28 -2.99
CA THR A 221 5.63 15.07 -3.26
C THR A 221 6.40 15.19 -1.96
N GLY A 222 7.54 14.50 -1.88
CA GLY A 222 8.37 14.58 -0.69
C GLY A 222 9.60 13.72 -0.75
N PHE A 223 10.37 13.85 0.33
CA PHE A 223 11.52 13.02 0.63
C PHE A 223 11.10 11.95 1.64
N ARG A 224 11.59 10.73 1.44
CA ARG A 224 11.33 9.60 2.31
C ARG A 224 12.63 8.94 2.76
N HIS A 225 12.67 8.55 4.02
CA HIS A 225 13.80 7.88 4.65
C HIS A 225 13.36 6.58 5.34
N GLU A 226 14.03 5.48 5.03
CA GLU A 226 13.94 4.17 5.69
C GLU A 226 14.97 4.07 6.81
N PHE A 227 14.49 3.89 8.04
CA PHE A 227 15.32 3.80 9.23
C PHE A 227 15.83 2.39 9.53
N LEU A 228 15.15 1.35 9.03
CA LEU A 228 15.54 -0.04 9.26
C LEU A 228 16.46 -0.57 8.16
N ASP A 229 16.87 -1.82 8.31
CA ASP A 229 17.70 -2.50 7.31
C ASP A 229 16.91 -2.67 6.02
N ASP A 230 17.45 -2.15 4.92
CA ASP A 230 16.88 -2.29 3.58
C ASP A 230 17.39 -3.55 2.85
N ASP A 231 18.27 -4.33 3.50
CA ASP A 231 18.74 -5.61 2.97
C ASP A 231 17.81 -6.77 3.32
N PHE A 232 17.40 -7.53 2.30
CA PHE A 232 16.60 -8.74 2.46
C PHE A 232 17.51 -9.96 2.54
N ARG A 233 17.37 -10.72 3.63
CA ARG A 233 18.10 -11.97 3.85
C ARG A 233 17.17 -13.16 3.74
N THR A 234 17.50 -14.09 2.86
CA THR A 234 16.80 -15.37 2.76
C THR A 234 17.74 -16.50 3.14
N ARG A 235 17.40 -17.25 4.18
CA ARG A 235 18.17 -18.42 4.61
C ARG A 235 17.51 -19.69 4.10
N ALA A 236 18.25 -20.51 3.38
CA ALA A 236 17.77 -21.75 2.80
C ALA A 236 18.81 -22.88 2.92
N SER A 237 18.36 -24.10 2.69
CA SER A 237 19.22 -25.28 2.47
C SER A 237 18.61 -26.10 1.33
N PHE A 238 19.41 -26.94 0.66
CA PHE A 238 18.83 -27.95 -0.23
C PHE A 238 17.93 -28.89 0.58
N SER A 239 16.75 -29.25 0.05
CA SER A 239 15.76 -30.06 0.78
C SER A 239 16.34 -31.40 1.22
N ASP A 240 17.19 -31.98 0.37
CA ASP A 240 17.75 -33.32 0.53
C ASP A 240 19.13 -33.27 1.24
N TYR A 241 19.63 -32.06 1.54
CA TYR A 241 20.94 -31.84 2.17
C TYR A 241 20.87 -30.73 3.23
N GLY A 242 19.90 -30.85 4.14
CA GLY A 242 19.54 -29.81 5.12
C GLY A 242 20.58 -29.49 6.21
N ALA A 243 21.69 -30.23 6.28
CA ALA A 243 22.77 -29.99 7.23
C ALA A 243 23.56 -28.70 6.92
N TYR A 244 23.54 -28.24 5.67
CA TYR A 244 24.27 -27.06 5.22
C TYR A 244 23.29 -25.99 4.73
N SER A 245 23.19 -24.91 5.49
CA SER A 245 22.40 -23.73 5.09
C SER A 245 23.27 -22.67 4.44
N PHE A 246 22.68 -21.92 3.53
CA PHE A 246 23.25 -20.73 2.93
C PHE A 246 22.29 -19.56 3.08
N GLU A 247 22.82 -18.36 2.89
CA GLU A 247 22.06 -17.11 2.92
C GLU A 247 22.26 -16.37 1.61
N SER A 248 21.15 -15.90 1.04
CA SER A 248 21.19 -14.92 -0.04
C SER A 248 20.89 -13.53 0.52
N TYR A 249 21.62 -12.56 -0.02
CA TYR A 249 21.51 -11.15 0.33
C TYR A 249 21.01 -10.40 -0.89
N THR A 250 19.89 -9.70 -0.74
CA THR A 250 19.35 -8.83 -1.79
C THR A 250 19.29 -7.42 -1.24
N LYS A 251 20.04 -6.51 -1.87
CA LYS A 251 20.00 -5.09 -1.49
C LYS A 251 18.62 -4.52 -1.78
N GLY A 252 18.16 -3.63 -0.91
CA GLY A 252 16.95 -2.86 -1.15
C GLY A 252 17.12 -1.78 -2.20
N ALA A 253 16.01 -1.08 -2.49
CA ALA A 253 16.00 0.08 -3.38
C ALA A 253 16.92 1.21 -2.90
N GLY A 254 17.22 1.24 -1.61
CA GLY A 254 18.02 2.27 -0.96
C GLY A 254 17.16 3.06 0.03
N ARG A 255 17.79 3.46 1.13
CA ARG A 255 17.08 4.06 2.27
C ARG A 255 16.49 5.43 2.03
N ASN A 256 16.89 6.14 0.99
CA ASN A 256 16.40 7.48 0.70
C ASN A 256 15.71 7.47 -0.65
N SER A 257 14.56 8.13 -0.73
CA SER A 257 13.85 8.35 -1.97
C SER A 257 13.22 9.72 -2.05
N ILE A 258 12.97 10.14 -3.29
CA ILE A 258 12.07 11.24 -3.60
C ILE A 258 10.90 10.64 -4.37
N PHE A 259 9.68 11.01 -4.01
CA PHE A 259 8.49 10.53 -4.68
C PHE A 259 7.59 11.69 -5.10
N CYS A 260 6.78 11.43 -6.11
CA CYS A 260 5.62 12.23 -6.44
C CYS A 260 4.43 11.32 -6.74
N GLN A 261 3.24 11.77 -6.38
CA GLN A 261 2.00 11.02 -6.54
C GLN A 261 0.88 11.98 -6.89
N SER A 262 0.02 11.58 -7.82
CA SER A 262 -1.22 12.28 -8.15
C SER A 262 -2.41 11.35 -7.98
N GLU A 263 -3.48 11.83 -7.35
CA GLU A 263 -4.79 11.17 -7.33
C GLU A 263 -5.83 12.09 -7.96
N LEU A 264 -6.55 11.57 -8.96
CA LEU A 264 -7.70 12.22 -9.56
C LEU A 264 -8.96 11.50 -9.11
N THR A 265 -9.92 12.23 -8.56
CA THR A 265 -11.18 11.65 -8.08
C THR A 265 -12.37 12.31 -8.77
N LEU A 266 -13.29 11.49 -9.25
CA LEU A 266 -14.63 11.87 -9.69
C LEU A 266 -15.63 11.33 -8.67
N GLU A 267 -16.47 12.21 -8.15
CA GLU A 267 -17.52 11.88 -7.20
C GLU A 267 -18.89 12.19 -7.78
N ASN A 268 -19.84 11.28 -7.58
CA ASN A 268 -21.26 11.52 -7.77
C ASN A 268 -21.97 11.49 -6.42
N ARG A 269 -22.31 12.68 -5.92
CA ARG A 269 -22.89 12.90 -4.59
C ARG A 269 -24.31 12.34 -4.47
N LYS A 270 -25.07 12.37 -5.56
CA LYS A 270 -26.45 11.84 -5.61
C LYS A 270 -26.48 10.33 -5.39
N TYR A 271 -25.59 9.61 -6.05
CA TYR A 271 -25.48 8.16 -5.90
C TYR A 271 -24.47 7.73 -4.84
N ARG A 272 -23.81 8.70 -4.20
CA ARG A 272 -22.75 8.49 -3.20
C ARG A 272 -21.65 7.55 -3.71
N THR A 273 -21.33 7.68 -4.98
CA THR A 273 -20.30 6.89 -5.64
C THR A 273 -19.09 7.74 -5.98
N PHE A 274 -17.94 7.10 -6.10
CA PHE A 274 -16.73 7.75 -6.58
C PHE A 274 -15.89 6.80 -7.43
N ALA A 275 -15.04 7.36 -8.26
CA ALA A 275 -13.94 6.68 -8.93
C ALA A 275 -12.67 7.50 -8.75
N SER A 276 -11.53 6.85 -8.58
CA SER A 276 -10.24 7.52 -8.45
C SER A 276 -9.14 6.79 -9.19
N LEU A 277 -8.22 7.57 -9.73
CA LEU A 277 -7.05 7.11 -10.47
C LEU A 277 -5.81 7.70 -9.80
N THR A 278 -4.88 6.83 -9.42
CA THR A 278 -3.64 7.19 -8.77
C THR A 278 -2.47 6.91 -9.69
N PHE A 279 -1.53 7.84 -9.77
CA PHE A 279 -0.24 7.69 -10.43
C PHE A 279 0.86 8.03 -9.44
N GLY A 280 1.89 7.19 -9.36
CA GLY A 280 3.02 7.40 -8.47
C GLY A 280 4.35 7.12 -9.16
N TYR A 281 5.35 7.90 -8.80
CA TYR A 281 6.74 7.69 -9.14
C TYR A 281 7.60 7.89 -7.89
N GLU A 282 8.56 6.99 -7.67
CA GLU A 282 9.51 7.07 -6.57
C GLU A 282 10.90 6.68 -7.07
N HIS A 283 11.85 7.57 -6.82
CA HIS A 283 13.25 7.39 -7.18
C HIS A 283 14.06 7.06 -5.93
N HIS A 284 14.73 5.92 -5.94
CA HIS A 284 15.73 5.53 -4.97
C HIS A 284 17.11 5.42 -5.64
N ARG A 285 18.15 5.33 -4.82
CA ARG A 285 19.53 5.12 -5.31
C ARG A 285 19.70 3.89 -6.22
N ASN A 286 18.99 2.80 -5.93
CA ASN A 286 19.11 1.53 -6.66
C ASN A 286 17.82 1.12 -7.39
N ALA A 287 16.80 1.99 -7.45
CA ALA A 287 15.54 1.64 -8.10
C ALA A 287 14.71 2.85 -8.53
N ASP A 288 13.99 2.69 -9.63
CA ASP A 288 12.85 3.53 -9.99
C ASP A 288 11.55 2.72 -9.87
N ILE A 289 10.60 3.22 -9.08
CA ILE A 289 9.31 2.58 -8.81
C ILE A 289 8.19 3.43 -9.42
N TYR A 290 7.30 2.77 -10.17
CA TYR A 290 6.11 3.37 -10.76
C TYR A 290 4.88 2.64 -10.25
N ASN A 291 3.85 3.39 -9.87
CA ASN A 291 2.56 2.83 -9.46
C ASN A 291 1.41 3.45 -10.24
N VAL A 292 0.44 2.63 -10.64
CA VAL A 292 -0.85 3.06 -11.17
C VAL A 292 -1.94 2.32 -10.41
N GLY A 293 -2.88 3.05 -9.84
CA GLY A 293 -3.98 2.48 -9.06
C GLY A 293 -5.33 2.98 -9.54
N ILE A 294 -6.35 2.14 -9.48
CA ILE A 294 -7.74 2.51 -9.68
C ILE A 294 -8.56 2.03 -8.49
N LYS A 295 -9.48 2.86 -8.01
CA LYS A 295 -10.50 2.48 -7.03
C LYS A 295 -11.83 3.08 -7.44
N ALA A 296 -12.91 2.35 -7.21
CA ALA A 296 -14.25 2.89 -7.33
C ALA A 296 -15.05 2.41 -6.13
N GLY A 297 -15.96 3.22 -5.61
CA GLY A 297 -16.66 2.86 -4.39
C GLY A 297 -18.03 3.48 -4.25
N LEU A 298 -18.79 2.87 -3.34
CA LEU A 298 -20.10 3.33 -2.88
C LEU A 298 -20.00 3.63 -1.39
N ARG A 299 -20.62 4.74 -0.97
CA ARG A 299 -20.84 5.12 0.44
C ARG A 299 -22.33 5.13 0.73
N PHE A 300 -22.78 4.59 1.86
CA PHE A 300 -24.21 4.53 2.21
C PHE A 300 -24.47 4.85 3.67
#